data_AF-V6MKL6-F1
#
_entry.id   AF-V6MKL6-F1
#
_cell.length_a   1.000
_cell.length_b   1.000
_cell.length_c   1.000
_cell.angle_alpha   90.00
_cell.angle_beta   90.00
_cell.angle_gamma   90.00
#
_symmetry.space_group_name_H-M   'P 1'
#
loop_
_entity.id
_entity.type
_entity.pdbx_description
1 polymer ?
#
loop_
_entity_poly.entity_id
_entity_poly.type
_entity_poly.pdbx_seq_one_letter_code
_entity_poly.pdbx_strand_id
1 'polypeptide(L)'
;MVVRWITGIIAALLLFVAGWAYHLASSVVQGRHDFESQVRQWVSERTTIQEIEEIDEYRGKQSYAVVTGKNQAGTPVIAWLTEEHAIMDRLDLAVPKKNVEEAVKRSYPQSHITRIVPGMDGEQRFWEVTMEDQDGRFHYLHFNLYTGELLTSYVLSPT
;
A
#
# COMPACT_ATOMS: atom_id res chain seq x y z
N MET A 1 -22.51 -37.80 32.33
CA MET A 1 -22.32 -38.15 30.90
C MET A 1 -22.39 -36.92 30.01
N VAL A 2 -23.51 -36.19 29.97
CA VAL A 2 -23.75 -35.02 29.09
C VAL A 2 -22.60 -33.98 29.06
N VAL A 3 -22.02 -33.63 30.21
CA VAL A 3 -20.90 -32.66 30.29
C VAL A 3 -19.67 -33.10 29.47
N ARG A 4 -19.35 -34.40 29.43
CA ARG A 4 -18.21 -34.93 28.66
C ARG A 4 -18.43 -34.84 27.14
N TRP A 5 -19.68 -34.98 26.71
CA TRP A 5 -20.06 -34.81 25.30
C TRP A 5 -20.04 -33.34 24.90
N ILE A 6 -20.53 -32.45 25.76
CA ILE A 6 -20.48 -31.00 25.54
C ILE A 6 -19.02 -30.52 25.45
N THR A 7 -18.13 -30.95 26.36
CA THR A 7 -16.71 -30.58 26.29
C THR A 7 -16.03 -31.10 25.02
N GLY A 8 -16.39 -32.30 24.56
CA GLY A 8 -15.87 -32.86 23.31
C GLY A 8 -16.33 -32.08 22.08
N ILE A 9 -17.60 -31.68 22.05
CA ILE A 9 -18.16 -30.85 20.97
C ILE A 9 -17.51 -29.47 20.96
N ILE A 10 -17.35 -28.83 22.12
CA ILE A 10 -16.67 -27.52 22.23
C ILE A 10 -15.22 -27.63 21.76
N ALA A 11 -14.49 -28.67 22.15
CA ALA A 11 -13.11 -28.88 21.70
C ALA A 11 -13.04 -29.10 20.17
N ALA A 12 -13.95 -29.89 19.60
CA ALA A 12 -14.03 -30.08 18.16
C ALA A 12 -14.38 -28.79 17.42
N LEU A 13 -15.30 -27.98 17.96
CA LEU A 13 -15.66 -26.68 17.41
C LEU A 13 -14.47 -25.71 17.42
N LEU A 14 -13.72 -25.67 18.53
CA LEU A 14 -12.51 -24.84 18.65
C LEU A 14 -11.44 -25.25 17.64
N LEU A 15 -11.22 -26.55 17.45
CA LEU A 15 -10.28 -27.07 16.44
C LEU A 15 -10.71 -26.71 15.01
N PHE A 16 -12.01 -26.78 14.74
CA PHE A 16 -12.55 -26.39 13.44
C PHE A 16 -12.37 -24.89 13.16
N VAL A 17 -12.67 -24.03 14.14
CA VAL A 17 -12.45 -22.57 14.02
C VAL A 17 -10.98 -22.24 13.83
N ALA A 18 -10.08 -22.89 14.58
CA ALA A 18 -8.64 -22.68 14.45
C ALA A 18 -8.12 -23.12 13.07
N GLY A 19 -8.56 -24.27 12.56
CA GLY A 19 -8.20 -24.75 11.23
C GLY A 19 -8.70 -23.83 10.12
N TRP A 20 -9.93 -23.33 10.25
CA TRP A 20 -10.50 -22.36 9.30
C TRP A 20 -9.76 -21.02 9.32
N ALA A 21 -9.46 -20.50 10.52
CA ALA A 21 -8.69 -19.25 10.67
C ALA A 21 -7.30 -19.37 10.06
N TYR A 22 -6.62 -20.50 10.26
CA TYR A 22 -5.33 -20.78 9.63
C TYR A 22 -5.41 -20.80 8.11
N HIS A 23 -6.40 -21.51 7.54
CA HIS A 23 -6.60 -21.59 6.10
C HIS A 23 -6.86 -20.22 5.46
N LEU A 24 -7.67 -19.39 6.12
CA LEU A 24 -7.94 -18.02 5.66
C LEU A 24 -6.65 -17.18 5.71
N ALA A 25 -5.92 -17.22 6.82
CA ALA A 25 -4.67 -16.49 6.98
C ALA A 25 -3.62 -16.91 5.93
N SER A 26 -3.47 -18.21 5.67
CA SER A 26 -2.54 -18.70 4.65
C SER A 26 -2.93 -18.24 3.24
N SER A 27 -4.22 -18.22 2.90
CA SER A 27 -4.67 -17.78 1.57
C SER A 27 -4.37 -16.31 1.29
N VAL A 28 -4.52 -15.44 2.30
CA VAL A 28 -4.20 -14.00 2.17
C VAL A 28 -2.69 -13.78 2.03
N VAL A 29 -1.89 -14.47 2.83
CA VAL A 29 -0.42 -14.38 2.74
C VAL A 29 0.09 -14.89 1.40
N GLN A 30 -0.49 -15.98 0.89
CA GLN A 30 -0.11 -16.56 -0.39
C GLN A 30 -0.44 -15.63 -1.55
N GLY A 31 -1.62 -15.00 -1.56
CA GLY A 31 -1.97 -14.00 -2.58
C GLY A 31 -1.04 -12.79 -2.59
N ARG A 32 -0.57 -12.33 -1.41
CA ARG A 32 0.44 -11.27 -1.33
C ARG A 32 1.79 -11.72 -1.90
N HIS A 33 2.20 -12.95 -1.61
CA HIS A 33 3.45 -13.50 -2.12
C HIS A 33 3.42 -13.66 -3.65
N ASP A 34 2.29 -14.09 -4.20
CA ASP A 34 2.08 -14.21 -5.64
C ASP A 34 2.14 -12.84 -6.32
N PHE A 35 1.48 -11.83 -5.74
CA PHE A 35 1.57 -10.44 -6.22
C PHE A 35 3.01 -9.91 -6.18
N GLU A 36 3.71 -10.03 -5.05
CA GLU A 36 5.09 -9.55 -4.95
C GLU A 36 6.02 -10.28 -5.93
N SER A 37 5.83 -11.58 -6.14
CA SER A 37 6.61 -12.36 -7.11
C SER A 37 6.36 -11.91 -8.54
N GLN A 38 5.10 -11.68 -8.90
CA GLN A 38 4.72 -11.14 -10.22
C GLN A 38 5.30 -9.75 -10.44
N VAL A 39 5.22 -8.85 -9.45
CA VAL A 39 5.78 -7.51 -9.54
C VAL A 39 7.30 -7.56 -9.70
N ARG A 40 8.01 -8.42 -8.94
CA ARG A 40 9.46 -8.60 -9.10
C ARG A 40 9.83 -9.08 -10.50
N GLN A 41 9.03 -9.94 -11.10
CA GLN A 41 9.22 -10.35 -12.49
C GLN A 41 9.04 -9.16 -13.46
N TRP A 42 7.97 -8.37 -13.32
CA TRP A 42 7.77 -7.18 -14.14
C TRP A 42 8.91 -6.16 -13.99
N VAL A 43 9.40 -5.96 -12.77
CA VAL A 43 10.56 -5.09 -12.49
C VAL A 43 11.78 -5.58 -13.26
N SER A 44 12.09 -6.88 -13.18
CA SER A 44 13.24 -7.49 -13.86
C SER A 44 13.14 -7.41 -15.39
N GLU A 45 11.94 -7.55 -15.96
CA GLU A 45 11.73 -7.60 -17.41
C GLU A 45 11.62 -6.22 -18.05
N ARG A 46 11.12 -5.23 -17.33
CA ARG A 46 10.58 -3.98 -17.93
C ARG A 46 11.15 -2.71 -17.34
N THR A 47 12.02 -2.80 -16.34
CA THR A 47 12.58 -1.63 -15.65
C THR A 47 14.11 -1.72 -15.55
N THR A 48 14.73 -0.62 -15.11
CA THR A 48 16.17 -0.57 -14.83
C THR A 48 16.50 -0.71 -13.33
N ILE A 49 15.49 -0.99 -12.50
CA ILE A 49 15.66 -1.18 -11.04
C ILE A 49 16.45 -2.46 -10.81
N GLN A 50 17.51 -2.35 -9.99
CA GLN A 50 18.36 -3.46 -9.58
C GLN A 50 18.15 -3.83 -8.11
N GLU A 51 17.82 -2.84 -7.29
CA GLU A 51 17.56 -3.01 -5.86
C GLU A 51 16.13 -2.53 -5.59
N ILE A 52 15.24 -3.45 -5.25
CA ILE A 52 13.87 -3.13 -4.84
C ILE A 52 13.89 -2.83 -3.33
N GLU A 53 13.41 -1.65 -2.95
CA GLU A 53 13.31 -1.22 -1.56
C GLU A 53 11.89 -1.40 -1.00
N GLU A 54 10.87 -0.97 -1.75
CA GLU A 54 9.46 -1.06 -1.34
C GLU A 54 8.61 -1.49 -2.54
N ILE A 55 7.64 -2.38 -2.30
CA ILE A 55 6.58 -2.72 -3.26
C ILE A 55 5.25 -2.35 -2.59
N ASP A 56 4.52 -1.49 -3.26
CA ASP A 56 3.23 -0.96 -2.86
C ASP A 56 2.19 -1.17 -3.96
N GLU A 57 0.93 -0.92 -3.64
CA GLU A 57 -0.17 -0.90 -4.60
C GLU A 57 -0.92 0.43 -4.54
N TYR A 58 -1.05 1.14 -5.65
CA TYR A 58 -1.91 2.32 -5.75
C TYR A 58 -3.19 1.97 -6.51
N ARG A 59 -4.35 2.38 -5.98
CA ARG A 59 -5.68 2.04 -6.52
C ARG A 59 -6.49 3.31 -6.75
N GLY A 60 -6.17 4.01 -7.84
CA GLY A 60 -6.87 5.21 -8.28
C GLY A 60 -7.86 4.92 -9.41
N LYS A 61 -7.80 5.74 -10.46
CA LYS A 61 -8.52 5.45 -11.73
C LYS A 61 -8.04 4.17 -12.40
N GLN A 62 -6.75 3.88 -12.23
CA GLN A 62 -6.10 2.64 -12.64
C GLN A 62 -5.31 2.10 -11.46
N SER A 63 -5.25 0.78 -11.34
CA SER A 63 -4.42 0.11 -10.34
C SER A 63 -3.00 -0.05 -10.84
N TYR A 64 -2.03 0.28 -9.99
CA TYR A 64 -0.61 0.12 -10.27
C TYR A 64 0.07 -0.62 -9.13
N ALA A 65 0.98 -1.53 -9.47
CA ALA A 65 2.05 -1.92 -8.56
C ALA A 65 3.10 -0.81 -8.59
N VAL A 66 3.44 -0.27 -7.40
CA VAL A 66 4.35 0.85 -7.24
C VAL A 66 5.62 0.31 -6.61
N VAL A 67 6.75 0.49 -7.28
CA VAL A 67 8.03 -0.05 -6.83
C VAL A 67 9.01 1.10 -6.68
N THR A 68 9.55 1.27 -5.49
CA THR A 68 10.68 2.17 -5.25
C THR A 68 11.95 1.37 -5.05
N GLY A 69 13.07 1.94 -5.49
CA GLY A 69 14.34 1.26 -5.42
C GLY A 69 15.47 2.06 -6.04
N LYS A 70 16.54 1.37 -6.41
CA LYS A 70 17.70 1.96 -7.07
C LYS A 70 17.98 1.30 -8.41
N ASN A 71 18.41 2.11 -9.39
CA ASN A 71 18.93 1.62 -10.67
C ASN A 71 20.41 1.20 -10.56
N GLN A 72 21.01 0.76 -11.68
CA GLN A 72 22.43 0.35 -11.73
C GLN A 72 23.42 1.43 -11.25
N ALA A 73 23.08 2.71 -11.41
CA ALA A 73 23.91 3.83 -10.97
C ALA A 73 23.69 4.20 -9.49
N GLY A 74 22.86 3.45 -8.76
CA GLY A 74 22.46 3.76 -7.39
C GLY A 74 21.51 4.95 -7.28
N THR A 75 20.95 5.43 -8.39
CA THR A 75 19.98 6.54 -8.37
C THR A 75 18.62 6.04 -7.87
N PRO A 76 18.01 6.70 -6.86
CA PRO A 76 16.66 6.38 -6.42
C PRO A 76 15.64 6.60 -7.54
N VAL A 77 14.83 5.58 -7.79
CA VAL A 77 13.82 5.56 -8.85
C VAL A 77 12.51 5.00 -8.34
N ILE A 78 11.46 5.31 -9.06
CA ILE A 78 10.12 4.79 -8.84
C ILE A 78 9.55 4.24 -10.15
N ALA A 79 8.83 3.13 -10.07
CA ALA A 79 8.12 2.53 -11.19
C ALA A 79 6.65 2.31 -10.84
N TRP A 80 5.75 2.73 -11.73
CA TRP A 80 4.34 2.34 -11.74
C TRP A 80 4.13 1.29 -12.82
N LEU A 81 3.72 0.10 -12.39
CA LEU A 81 3.65 -1.10 -13.21
C LEU A 81 2.20 -1.58 -13.30
N THR A 82 1.79 -1.97 -14.51
CA THR A 82 0.63 -2.82 -14.75
C THR A 82 1.06 -4.07 -15.51
N GLU A 83 0.11 -4.94 -15.81
CA GLU A 83 0.35 -6.14 -16.61
C GLU A 83 0.97 -5.84 -17.98
N GLU A 84 0.69 -4.67 -18.54
CA GLU A 84 1.13 -4.29 -19.90
C GLU A 84 2.15 -3.15 -19.92
N HIS A 85 2.11 -2.25 -18.94
CA HIS A 85 2.85 -0.97 -19.00
C HIS A 85 3.77 -0.78 -17.81
N ALA A 86 4.91 -0.12 -18.04
CA ALA A 86 5.83 0.32 -17.02
C ALA A 86 6.18 1.78 -17.25
N ILE A 87 5.93 2.62 -16.24
CA ILE A 87 6.32 4.03 -16.25
C ILE A 87 7.31 4.22 -15.11
N MET A 88 8.48 4.78 -15.42
CA MET A 88 9.54 5.03 -14.46
C MET A 88 9.86 6.52 -14.37
N ASP A 89 10.07 6.99 -13.14
CA ASP A 89 10.59 8.33 -12.88
C ASP A 89 11.72 8.30 -11.83
N ARG A 90 12.42 9.43 -11.72
CA ARG A 90 13.41 9.67 -10.68
C ARG A 90 12.73 9.99 -9.36
N LEU A 91 13.03 9.20 -8.33
CA LEU A 91 12.49 9.40 -6.98
C LEU A 91 13.28 10.44 -6.21
N ASP A 92 14.55 10.64 -6.53
CA ASP A 92 15.40 11.65 -5.89
C ASP A 92 15.03 13.10 -6.23
N LEU A 93 14.20 13.32 -7.26
CA LEU A 93 13.57 14.61 -7.56
C LEU A 93 12.25 14.83 -6.82
N ALA A 94 11.68 13.78 -6.23
CA ALA A 94 10.42 13.87 -5.51
C ALA A 94 10.60 14.51 -4.14
N VAL A 95 9.54 15.13 -3.64
CA VAL A 95 9.43 15.51 -2.25
C VAL A 95 9.55 14.24 -1.40
N PRO A 96 10.46 14.19 -0.41
CA PRO A 96 10.60 13.01 0.44
C PRO A 96 9.31 12.64 1.17
N LYS A 97 8.99 11.34 1.27
CA LYS A 97 7.84 10.80 2.02
C LYS A 97 7.72 11.40 3.43
N LYS A 98 8.85 11.60 4.11
CA LYS A 98 8.93 12.24 5.44
C LYS A 98 8.42 13.68 5.44
N ASN A 99 8.71 14.47 4.41
CA ASN A 99 8.26 15.86 4.34
C ASN A 99 6.74 15.93 4.16
N VAL A 100 6.15 15.00 3.40
CA VAL A 100 4.70 14.85 3.26
C VAL A 100 4.08 14.44 4.59
N GLU A 101 4.67 13.47 5.28
CA GLU A 101 4.23 13.04 6.62
C GLU A 101 4.22 14.21 7.62
N GLU A 102 5.29 15.02 7.64
CA GLU A 102 5.39 16.21 8.50
C GLU A 102 4.35 17.29 8.11
N ALA A 103 4.10 17.51 6.82
CA ALA A 103 3.09 18.45 6.35
C ALA A 103 1.67 18.04 6.78
N VAL A 104 1.36 16.74 6.71
CA VAL A 104 0.09 16.18 7.16
C VAL A 104 -0.04 16.28 8.67
N LYS A 105 0.98 15.90 9.44
CA LYS A 105 0.98 16.03 10.91
C LYS A 105 0.83 17.48 11.37
N ARG A 106 1.35 18.46 10.63
CA ARG A 106 1.17 19.88 10.95
C ARG A 106 -0.27 20.35 10.72
N SER A 107 -0.89 19.88 9.64
CA SER A 107 -2.25 20.29 9.25
C SER A 107 -3.33 19.52 10.03
N TYR A 108 -3.04 18.27 10.38
CA TYR A 108 -3.94 17.33 11.04
C TYR A 108 -3.22 16.67 12.24
N PRO A 109 -2.91 17.45 13.30
CA PRO A 109 -2.05 17.01 14.40
C PRO A 109 -2.61 15.87 15.25
N GLN A 110 -3.88 15.55 15.07
CA GLN A 110 -4.58 14.49 15.81
C GLN A 110 -5.01 13.33 14.91
N SER A 111 -4.65 13.38 13.63
CA SER A 111 -4.92 12.28 12.71
C SER A 111 -3.88 11.18 12.84
N HIS A 112 -4.26 9.96 12.46
CA HIS A 112 -3.38 8.83 12.31
C HIS A 112 -3.15 8.55 10.81
N ILE A 113 -1.94 8.79 10.32
CA ILE A 113 -1.57 8.43 8.94
C ILE A 113 -1.47 6.90 8.85
N THR A 114 -2.31 6.29 8.04
CA THR A 114 -2.34 4.84 7.83
C THR A 114 -1.46 4.43 6.67
N ARG A 115 -1.33 5.28 5.64
CA ARG A 115 -0.55 4.97 4.45
C ARG A 115 -0.07 6.22 3.72
N ILE A 116 1.14 6.15 3.15
CA ILE A 116 1.65 7.12 2.18
C ILE A 116 2.27 6.33 1.02
N VAL A 117 1.65 6.44 -0.17
CA VAL A 117 2.06 5.71 -1.38
C VAL A 117 2.18 6.69 -2.56
N PRO A 118 3.16 6.54 -3.46
CA PRO A 118 3.16 7.30 -4.70
C PRO A 118 2.04 6.82 -5.64
N GLY A 119 1.14 7.72 -6.01
CA GLY A 119 0.08 7.48 -6.99
C GLY A 119 0.34 8.14 -8.33
N MET A 120 -0.38 7.66 -9.34
CA MET A 120 -0.35 8.21 -10.69
C MET A 120 -1.73 8.10 -11.33
N ASP A 121 -2.28 9.23 -11.75
CA ASP A 121 -3.50 9.31 -12.55
C ASP A 121 -3.19 10.09 -13.84
N GLY A 122 -3.16 9.40 -14.98
CA GLY A 122 -2.74 10.00 -16.25
C GLY A 122 -1.29 10.48 -16.17
N GLU A 123 -1.07 11.79 -16.38
CA GLU A 123 0.27 12.39 -16.24
C GLU A 123 0.56 12.97 -14.85
N GLN A 124 -0.42 12.96 -13.94
CA GLN A 124 -0.25 13.55 -12.62
C GLN A 124 0.38 12.54 -11.66
N ARG A 125 1.58 12.86 -11.15
CA ARG A 125 2.28 12.10 -10.11
C ARG A 125 2.06 12.76 -8.76
N PHE A 126 1.76 11.96 -7.75
CA PHE A 126 1.51 12.47 -6.40
C PHE A 126 1.86 11.45 -5.31
N TRP A 127 1.99 11.93 -4.09
CA TRP A 127 1.84 11.12 -2.89
C TRP A 127 0.36 11.08 -2.51
N GLU A 128 -0.21 9.89 -2.45
CA GLU A 128 -1.49 9.66 -1.80
C GLU A 128 -1.25 9.34 -0.32
N VAL A 129 -1.85 10.16 0.54
CA VAL A 129 -1.85 9.97 1.98
C VAL A 129 -3.24 9.54 2.41
N THR A 130 -3.34 8.37 3.03
CA THR A 130 -4.53 7.94 3.75
C THR A 130 -4.31 8.20 5.23
N MET A 131 -5.25 8.89 5.86
CA MET A 131 -5.24 9.13 7.30
C MET A 131 -6.65 8.98 7.88
N GLU A 132 -6.71 8.67 9.17
CA GLU A 132 -7.94 8.62 9.95
C GLU A 132 -7.95 9.81 10.93
N ASP A 133 -9.05 10.55 10.99
CA ASP A 133 -9.21 11.62 11.99
C ASP A 133 -9.80 11.10 13.31
N GLN A 134 -9.94 12.01 14.30
CA GLN A 134 -10.48 11.65 15.61
C GLN A 134 -11.92 11.14 15.58
N ASP A 135 -12.68 11.46 14.53
CA ASP A 135 -14.06 11.03 14.34
C ASP A 135 -14.15 9.69 13.60
N GLY A 136 -13.01 9.05 13.29
CA GLY A 136 -12.94 7.81 12.53
C GLY A 136 -13.20 7.98 11.03
N ARG A 137 -13.13 9.22 10.51
CA ARG A 137 -13.30 9.48 9.07
C ARG A 137 -11.97 9.29 8.36
N PHE A 138 -12.01 8.66 7.19
CA PHE A 138 -10.84 8.51 6.34
C PHE A 138 -10.68 9.72 5.45
N HIS A 139 -9.46 10.25 5.39
CA HIS A 139 -9.08 11.33 4.48
C HIS A 139 -8.05 10.81 3.48
N TYR A 140 -8.23 11.18 2.23
CA TYR A 140 -7.31 10.89 1.13
C TYR A 140 -6.79 12.22 0.59
N LEU A 141 -5.50 12.48 0.84
CA LEU A 141 -4.82 13.69 0.42
C LEU A 141 -3.85 13.36 -0.71
N HIS A 142 -3.89 14.11 -1.81
CA HIS A 142 -2.92 13.97 -2.89
C HIS A 142 -1.98 15.16 -2.90
N PHE A 143 -0.70 14.93 -2.68
CA PHE A 143 0.35 15.95 -2.77
C PHE A 143 1.16 15.75 -4.04
N ASN A 144 1.37 16.79 -4.84
CA ASN A 144 2.19 16.69 -6.05
C ASN A 144 3.56 16.10 -5.72
N LEU A 145 3.98 15.08 -6.48
CA LEU A 145 5.17 14.29 -6.15
C LEU A 145 6.44 15.14 -6.12
N TYR A 146 6.52 16.19 -6.96
CA TYR A 146 7.73 16.99 -7.13
C TYR A 146 7.65 18.37 -6.45
N THR A 147 6.47 18.98 -6.39
CA THR A 147 6.31 20.31 -5.77
C THR A 147 5.86 20.25 -4.31
N GLY A 148 5.24 19.14 -3.89
CA GLY A 148 4.65 19.00 -2.55
C GLY A 148 3.36 19.81 -2.36
N GLU A 149 2.82 20.41 -3.42
CA GLU A 149 1.55 21.12 -3.39
C GLU A 149 0.38 20.16 -3.12
N LEU A 150 -0.53 20.53 -2.23
CA LEU A 150 -1.78 19.77 -2.03
C LEU A 150 -2.68 19.95 -3.25
N LEU A 151 -2.91 18.86 -3.98
CA LEU A 151 -3.69 18.83 -5.22
C LEU A 151 -5.18 18.61 -4.94
N THR A 152 -5.49 17.67 -4.05
CA THR A 152 -6.87 17.35 -3.68
C THR A 152 -6.95 16.71 -2.30
N SER A 153 -8.14 16.78 -1.71
CA SER A 153 -8.48 16.26 -0.39
C SER A 153 -9.90 15.72 -0.42
N TYR A 154 -10.04 14.42 -0.19
CA TYR A 154 -11.34 13.75 -0.08
C TYR A 154 -11.56 13.24 1.33
N VAL A 155 -12.81 13.29 1.80
CA VAL A 155 -13.21 12.73 3.10
C VAL A 155 -14.25 11.66 2.85
N LEU A 156 -14.01 10.48 3.41
CA LEU A 156 -14.90 9.33 3.42
C LEU A 156 -15.35 9.11 4.85
N SER A 157 -16.63 9.40 5.10
CA SER A 157 -17.26 9.11 6.39
C SER A 157 -17.83 7.69 6.34
N PRO A 158 -17.52 6.82 7.32
CA PRO A 158 -18.22 5.55 7.43
C PRO A 158 -19.71 5.82 7.64
N THR A 159 -20.56 5.22 6.80
CA THR A 159 -22.02 5.25 6.92
C THR A 159 -22.52 4.35 8.02
#